data_AF-A0A5C7ATE1-F1
#
_entry.id   AF-A0A5C7ATE1-F1
#
_cell.length_a   1.000
_cell.length_b   1.000
_cell.length_c   1.000
_cell.angle_alpha   90.00
_cell.angle_beta   90.00
_cell.angle_gamma   90.00
#
_symmetry.space_group_name_H-M   'P 1'
#
loop_
_entity.id
_entity.type
_entity.pdbx_description
1 polymer ?
#
loop_
_entity_poly.entity_id
_entity_poly.type
_entity_poly.pdbx_seq_one_letter_code
_entity_poly.pdbx_strand_id
1 'polypeptide(L)'
;MILFSVVLKKYLKTGPLKSFLKVPVLISFALVLYIIYSVLSFLVDFITGSDMFFSLICAISIVVFMFAVSVIYINDVYEHCLTILTSGILLFFQMGLSTINEYLYYNKFFTVLIMITHFVALYFFMIFLVETNVINDEDIKEKFI
;
A
#
# COMPACT_ATOMS: atom_id res chain seq x y z
N MET A 1 -7.11 0.34 7.00
CA MET A 1 -6.84 0.87 5.64
C MET A 1 -7.72 2.04 5.27
N ILE A 2 -9.05 1.96 5.43
CA ILE A 2 -9.97 3.07 5.08
C ILE A 2 -9.54 4.41 5.71
N LEU A 3 -9.26 4.44 7.03
CA LEU A 3 -8.80 5.64 7.70
C LEU A 3 -7.46 6.17 7.13
N PHE A 4 -6.52 5.28 6.82
CA PHE A 4 -5.23 5.68 6.24
C PHE A 4 -5.43 6.30 4.87
N SER A 5 -6.30 5.72 4.04
CA SER A 5 -6.67 6.29 2.74
C SER A 5 -7.33 7.66 2.86
N VAL A 6 -8.18 7.87 3.88
CA VAL A 6 -8.80 9.18 4.15
C VAL A 6 -7.75 10.22 4.54
N VAL A 7 -6.77 9.86 5.38
CA VAL A 7 -5.67 10.77 5.76
C VAL A 7 -4.82 11.14 4.53
N LEU A 8 -4.52 10.17 3.67
CA LEU A 8 -3.75 10.39 2.46
C LEU A 8 -4.47 11.27 1.41
N LYS A 9 -5.79 11.43 1.52
CA LYS A 9 -6.58 12.24 0.57
C LYS A 9 -6.03 13.66 0.42
N LYS A 10 -5.52 14.28 1.49
CA LYS A 10 -4.92 15.63 1.46
C LYS A 10 -3.66 15.70 0.58
N TYR A 11 -2.95 14.58 0.44
CA TYR A 11 -1.67 14.49 -0.25
C TYR A 11 -1.82 14.10 -1.73
N LEU A 12 -3.04 13.70 -2.16
CA LEU A 12 -3.38 13.40 -3.55
C LEU A 12 -3.49 14.68 -4.37
N LYS A 13 -2.35 15.23 -4.80
CA LYS A 13 -2.30 16.28 -5.81
C LYS A 13 -2.43 15.68 -7.21
N THR A 14 -3.12 16.36 -8.11
CA THR A 14 -3.23 16.00 -9.52
C THR A 14 -1.94 16.39 -10.26
N GLY A 15 -0.95 15.49 -10.27
CA GLY A 15 0.23 15.58 -11.12
C GLY A 15 0.02 14.90 -12.49
N PRO A 16 0.97 15.02 -13.43
CA PRO A 16 0.88 14.34 -14.71
C PRO A 16 1.02 12.82 -14.52
N LEU A 17 -0.10 12.10 -14.53
CA LEU A 17 -0.21 10.63 -14.47
C LEU A 17 0.47 9.88 -15.64
N LYS A 18 1.22 10.56 -16.52
CA LYS A 18 1.91 9.93 -17.65
C LYS A 18 2.89 8.83 -17.22
N SER A 19 3.50 8.94 -16.03
CA SER A 19 4.43 7.93 -15.53
C SER A 19 3.74 6.64 -15.03
N PHE A 20 2.41 6.64 -14.81
CA PHE A 20 1.66 5.42 -14.47
C PHE A 20 1.64 4.39 -15.61
N LEU A 21 1.81 4.85 -16.86
CA LEU A 21 1.78 4.00 -18.07
C LEU A 21 3.14 3.35 -18.39
N LYS A 22 4.15 3.54 -17.54
CA LYS A 22 5.45 2.86 -17.73
C LYS A 22 5.29 1.36 -17.49
N VAL A 23 5.90 0.55 -18.36
CA VAL A 23 5.82 -0.92 -18.32
C VAL A 23 6.12 -1.51 -16.94
N PRO A 24 7.16 -1.08 -16.18
CA PRO A 24 7.43 -1.63 -14.85
C PRO A 24 6.32 -1.35 -13.83
N VAL A 25 5.64 -0.20 -13.94
CA VAL A 25 4.52 0.17 -13.05
C VAL A 25 3.31 -0.70 -13.34
N LEU A 26 3.01 -0.94 -14.61
CA LEU A 26 1.92 -1.83 -15.03
C LEU A 26 2.16 -3.27 -14.58
N ILE A 27 3.38 -3.79 -14.74
CA ILE A 27 3.74 -5.14 -14.27
C ILE A 27 3.57 -5.22 -12.75
N SER A 28 4.07 -4.23 -12.01
CA SER A 28 3.94 -4.20 -10.55
C SER A 28 2.48 -4.16 -10.10
N PHE A 29 1.66 -3.34 -10.75
CA PHE A 29 0.23 -3.25 -10.47
C PHE A 29 -0.51 -4.57 -10.76
N ALA A 30 -0.22 -5.20 -11.90
CA ALA A 30 -0.76 -6.51 -12.24
C ALA A 30 -0.37 -7.58 -11.21
N LEU A 31 0.87 -7.56 -10.73
CA LEU A 31 1.35 -8.49 -9.70
C LEU A 31 0.62 -8.30 -8.37
N VAL A 32 0.41 -7.05 -7.94
CA VAL A 32 -0.33 -6.74 -6.70
C VAL A 32 -1.78 -7.21 -6.82
N LEU A 33 -2.46 -6.92 -7.92
CA LEU A 33 -3.82 -7.39 -8.16
C LEU A 33 -3.90 -8.92 -8.20
N TYR A 34 -2.92 -9.57 -8.83
CA TYR A 34 -2.82 -11.02 -8.87
C TYR A 34 -2.67 -11.61 -7.46
N ILE A 35 -1.80 -11.05 -6.62
CA ILE A 35 -1.63 -11.50 -5.23
C ILE A 35 -2.95 -11.35 -4.46
N ILE A 36 -3.65 -10.21 -4.60
CA ILE A 36 -4.94 -9.99 -3.95
C ILE A 36 -5.96 -11.04 -4.43
N TYR A 37 -6.03 -11.28 -5.74
CA TYR A 37 -6.91 -12.30 -6.31
C TYR A 37 -6.58 -13.70 -5.78
N SER A 38 -5.31 -14.09 -5.74
CA SER A 38 -4.87 -15.38 -5.21
C SER A 38 -5.25 -15.56 -3.74
N VAL A 39 -5.05 -14.53 -2.92
CA VAL A 39 -5.44 -14.55 -1.50
C VAL A 39 -6.95 -14.65 -1.35
N LEU A 40 -7.73 -13.88 -2.11
CA LEU A 40 -9.18 -13.94 -2.09
C LEU A 40 -9.72 -15.29 -2.56
N SER A 41 -9.20 -15.83 -3.67
CA SER A 41 -9.58 -17.15 -4.18
C SER A 41 -9.31 -18.24 -3.15
N PHE A 42 -8.19 -18.14 -2.44
CA PHE A 42 -7.87 -19.06 -1.34
C PHE A 42 -8.87 -18.90 -0.18
N LEU A 43 -9.20 -17.67 0.22
CA LEU A 43 -10.15 -17.40 1.29
C LEU A 43 -11.56 -17.98 1.04
N VAL A 44 -12.00 -18.10 -0.22
CA VAL A 44 -13.31 -18.68 -0.55
C VAL A 44 -13.43 -20.14 -0.08
N ASP A 45 -12.32 -20.87 -0.06
CA ASP A 45 -12.32 -22.28 0.37
C ASP A 45 -12.46 -22.43 1.90
N PHE A 46 -12.18 -21.37 2.67
CA PHE A 46 -12.16 -21.40 4.13
C PHE A 46 -13.27 -20.57 4.79
N ILE A 47 -13.85 -19.60 4.08
CA ILE A 47 -14.81 -18.64 4.63
C ILE A 47 -16.16 -18.74 3.91
N THR A 48 -17.26 -18.77 4.67
CA THR A 48 -18.63 -18.80 4.12
C THR A 48 -19.49 -17.65 4.65
N GLY A 49 -20.48 -17.23 3.87
CA GLY A 49 -21.49 -16.25 4.31
C GLY A 49 -20.99 -14.80 4.44
N SER A 50 -21.30 -14.15 5.57
CA SER A 50 -21.03 -12.72 5.82
C SER A 50 -19.55 -12.35 5.84
N ASP A 51 -18.70 -13.29 6.23
CA ASP A 51 -17.27 -13.08 6.41
C ASP A 51 -16.56 -12.94 5.06
N MET A 52 -17.10 -13.56 4.00
CA MET A 52 -16.62 -13.40 2.63
C MET A 52 -16.89 -11.97 2.12
N PHE A 53 -18.05 -11.40 2.42
CA PHE A 53 -18.37 -10.02 2.07
C PHE A 53 -17.44 -9.02 2.78
N PHE A 54 -17.16 -9.27 4.07
CA PHE A 54 -16.21 -8.46 4.82
C PHE A 54 -14.79 -8.54 4.24
N SER A 55 -14.33 -9.74 3.89
CA SER A 55 -13.03 -9.97 3.23
C SER A 55 -12.91 -9.19 1.91
N LEU A 56 -13.99 -9.16 1.11
CA LEU A 56 -14.05 -8.40 -0.15
C LEU A 56 -13.94 -6.89 0.09
N ILE A 57 -14.65 -6.34 1.09
CA ILE A 57 -14.52 -4.93 1.50
C ILE A 57 -13.07 -4.62 1.93
N CYS A 58 -12.46 -5.50 2.71
CA CYS A 58 -11.07 -5.35 3.12
C CYS A 58 -10.13 -5.33 1.91
N ALA A 59 -10.28 -6.23 0.95
CA ALA A 59 -9.48 -6.24 -0.27
C ALA A 59 -9.64 -4.97 -1.09
N ILE A 60 -10.87 -4.48 -1.30
CA ILE A 60 -11.11 -3.20 -1.97
C ILE A 60 -10.42 -2.06 -1.22
N SER A 61 -10.48 -2.05 0.11
CA SER A 61 -9.83 -1.00 0.91
C SER A 61 -8.31 -0.99 0.78
N ILE A 62 -7.68 -2.17 0.59
CA ILE A 62 -6.25 -2.29 0.31
C ILE A 62 -5.94 -1.72 -1.07
N VAL A 63 -6.74 -2.05 -2.08
CA VAL A 63 -6.55 -1.53 -3.45
C VAL A 63 -6.61 0.00 -3.45
N VAL A 64 -7.62 0.59 -2.79
CA VAL A 64 -7.76 2.05 -2.68
C VAL A 64 -6.57 2.67 -1.96
N PHE A 65 -6.10 2.04 -0.87
CA PHE A 65 -4.93 2.52 -0.13
C PHE A 65 -3.66 2.46 -0.98
N MET A 66 -3.38 1.33 -1.62
CA MET A 66 -2.21 1.15 -2.48
C MET A 66 -2.23 2.08 -3.69
N PHE A 67 -3.42 2.32 -4.25
CA PHE A 67 -3.59 3.31 -5.31
C PHE A 67 -3.22 4.72 -4.83
N ALA A 68 -3.70 5.13 -3.64
CA ALA A 68 -3.35 6.43 -3.07
C ALA A 68 -1.84 6.57 -2.84
N VAL A 69 -1.20 5.56 -2.26
CA VAL A 69 0.26 5.51 -2.06
C VAL A 69 1.01 5.60 -3.40
N SER A 70 0.54 4.87 -4.41
CA SER A 70 1.16 4.87 -5.74
C SER A 70 1.06 6.23 -6.42
N VAL A 71 -0.08 6.91 -6.31
CA VAL A 71 -0.26 8.27 -6.85
C VAL A 71 0.68 9.26 -6.16
N ILE A 72 0.78 9.21 -4.83
CA ILE A 72 1.70 10.09 -4.07
C ILE A 72 3.14 9.86 -4.51
N TYR A 73 3.57 8.60 -4.59
CA TYR A 73 4.92 8.24 -5.02
C TYR A 73 5.22 8.67 -6.46
N ILE A 74 4.32 8.39 -7.41
CA ILE A 74 4.55 8.68 -8.84
C ILE A 74 4.56 10.17 -9.13
N ASN A 75 3.80 10.96 -8.38
CA ASN A 75 3.82 12.41 -8.54
C ASN A 75 5.17 13.02 -8.11
N ASP A 76 5.93 12.37 -7.23
CA ASP A 76 7.25 12.81 -6.75
C ASP A 76 7.29 14.27 -6.27
N VAL A 77 6.20 14.76 -5.67
CA VAL A 77 6.03 16.16 -5.20
C VAL A 77 6.45 16.32 -3.72
N TYR A 78 6.81 15.24 -3.05
CA TYR A 78 7.06 15.22 -1.61
C TYR A 78 8.42 14.57 -1.30
N GLU A 79 9.19 15.14 -0.37
CA GLU A 79 10.55 14.68 -0.03
C GLU A 79 10.58 13.22 0.45
N HIS A 80 9.54 12.77 1.15
CA HIS A 80 9.44 11.43 1.73
C HIS A 80 8.56 10.47 0.91
N CYS A 81 8.47 10.67 -0.42
CA CYS A 81 7.70 9.80 -1.32
C CYS A 81 8.11 8.32 -1.27
N LEU A 82 9.41 8.02 -1.10
CA LEU A 82 9.88 6.64 -0.93
C LEU A 82 9.40 6.05 0.40
N THR A 83 9.39 6.84 1.47
CA THR A 83 8.95 6.41 2.80
C THR A 83 7.50 5.93 2.80
N ILE A 84 6.60 6.67 2.12
CA ILE A 84 5.19 6.28 2.01
C ILE A 84 5.00 5.04 1.12
N LEU A 85 5.80 4.89 0.07
CA LEU A 85 5.79 3.68 -0.76
C LEU A 85 6.23 2.45 0.05
N THR A 86 7.34 2.56 0.79
CA THR A 86 7.83 1.49 1.67
C THR A 86 6.79 1.13 2.72
N SER A 87 6.16 2.12 3.35
CA SER A 87 5.06 1.91 4.29
C SER A 87 3.90 1.13 3.65
N GLY A 88 3.46 1.55 2.45
CA GLY A 88 2.38 0.89 1.72
C GLY A 88 2.68 -0.58 1.40
N ILE A 89 3.89 -0.85 0.90
CA ILE A 89 4.35 -2.21 0.59
C ILE A 89 4.40 -3.08 1.85
N LEU A 90 4.93 -2.56 2.97
CA LEU A 90 5.00 -3.32 4.22
C LEU A 90 3.59 -3.62 4.76
N LEU A 91 2.65 -2.67 4.72
CA LEU A 91 1.26 -2.93 5.12
C LEU A 91 0.58 -3.96 4.21
N PHE A 92 0.87 -3.93 2.90
CA PHE A 92 0.36 -4.93 1.96
C PHE A 92 0.86 -6.34 2.31
N PHE A 93 2.16 -6.51 2.52
CA PHE A 93 2.75 -7.78 2.93
C PHE A 93 2.24 -8.25 4.29
N GLN A 94 2.14 -7.34 5.26
CA GLN A 94 1.62 -7.62 6.59
C GLN A 94 0.20 -8.20 6.51
N MET A 95 -0.67 -7.60 5.72
CA MET A 95 -2.05 -8.07 5.52
C MET A 95 -2.07 -9.45 4.87
N GLY A 96 -1.35 -9.64 3.76
CA GLY A 96 -1.30 -10.93 3.07
C GLY A 96 -0.75 -12.06 3.95
N LEU A 97 0.34 -11.80 4.67
CA LEU A 97 0.92 -12.75 5.62
C LEU A 97 -0.02 -13.04 6.79
N SER A 98 -0.76 -12.04 7.29
CA SER A 98 -1.73 -12.25 8.37
C SER A 98 -2.84 -13.20 7.95
N THR A 99 -3.42 -12.97 6.78
CA THR A 99 -4.45 -13.86 6.22
C THR A 99 -3.92 -15.27 6.02
N ILE A 100 -2.74 -15.43 5.39
CA ILE A 100 -2.16 -16.76 5.19
C ILE A 100 -1.87 -17.44 6.52
N ASN A 101 -1.31 -16.73 7.50
CA ASN A 101 -0.98 -17.31 8.79
C ASN A 101 -2.23 -17.72 9.58
N GLU A 102 -3.30 -16.94 9.52
CA GLU A 102 -4.56 -17.23 10.21
C GLU A 102 -5.26 -18.47 9.63
N TYR A 103 -5.34 -18.59 8.31
CA TYR A 103 -6.13 -19.64 7.66
C TYR A 103 -5.31 -20.88 7.24
N LEU A 104 -3.99 -20.79 7.10
CA LEU A 104 -3.16 -21.90 6.58
C LEU A 104 -2.14 -22.46 7.57
N TYR A 105 -1.37 -21.61 8.27
CA TYR A 105 -0.14 -22.08 8.94
C TYR A 105 -0.01 -21.77 10.44
N TYR A 106 -0.98 -21.13 11.08
CA TYR A 106 -0.97 -20.61 12.46
C TYR A 106 0.36 -20.79 13.21
N ASN A 107 1.35 -19.98 12.84
CA ASN A 107 2.72 -20.09 13.32
C ASN A 107 3.17 -18.82 14.03
N LYS A 108 3.69 -18.98 15.24
CA LYS A 108 4.19 -17.89 16.08
C LYS A 108 5.30 -17.08 15.41
N PHE A 109 6.17 -17.71 14.62
CA PHE A 109 7.23 -17.02 13.90
C PHE A 109 6.66 -16.02 12.88
N PHE A 110 5.65 -16.43 12.11
CA PHE A 110 4.97 -15.53 11.18
C PHE A 110 4.24 -14.41 11.93
N THR A 111 3.62 -14.70 13.08
CA THR A 111 3.01 -13.66 13.91
C THR A 111 4.02 -12.58 14.34
N VAL A 112 5.21 -12.97 14.78
CA VAL A 112 6.26 -12.01 15.15
C VAL A 112 6.70 -11.18 13.94
N LEU A 113 6.90 -11.82 12.79
CA LEU A 113 7.28 -11.13 11.55
C LEU A 113 6.20 -10.14 11.08
N ILE A 114 4.93 -10.54 11.14
CA ILE A 114 3.76 -9.70 10.84
C ILE A 114 3.75 -8.46 11.73
N MET A 115 3.99 -8.63 13.03
CA MET A 115 4.00 -7.52 13.99
C MET A 115 5.14 -6.54 13.72
N ILE A 116 6.36 -7.04 13.48
CA ILE A 116 7.51 -6.19 13.11
C ILE A 116 7.19 -5.40 11.84
N THR A 117 6.71 -6.09 10.81
CA THR A 117 6.32 -5.47 9.54
C THR A 117 5.28 -4.38 9.76
N HIS A 118 4.28 -4.63 10.61
CA HIS A 118 3.24 -3.66 10.94
C HIS A 118 3.82 -2.40 11.59
N PHE A 119 4.63 -2.54 12.64
CA PHE A 119 5.20 -1.40 13.36
C PHE A 119 6.13 -0.57 12.49
N VAL A 120 7.00 -1.22 11.70
CA VAL A 120 7.90 -0.51 10.78
C VAL A 120 7.08 0.23 9.71
N ALA A 121 6.00 -0.37 9.21
CA ALA A 121 5.15 0.28 8.24
C ALA A 121 4.46 1.53 8.81
N LEU A 122 3.95 1.45 10.04
CA LEU A 122 3.35 2.59 10.74
C LEU A 122 4.38 3.68 11.05
N TYR A 123 5.60 3.31 11.43
CA TYR A 123 6.67 4.26 11.66
C TYR A 123 6.97 5.08 10.40
N PHE A 124 7.15 4.42 9.26
CA PHE A 124 7.34 5.10 7.98
C PHE A 124 6.11 5.92 7.55
N PHE A 125 4.90 5.41 7.82
CA PHE A 125 3.67 6.16 7.55
C PHE A 125 3.66 7.48 8.34
N MET A 126 4.02 7.43 9.62
CA MET A 126 4.03 8.60 10.49
C MET A 126 5.13 9.59 10.11
N ILE A 127 6.33 9.12 9.76
CA ILE A 127 7.39 9.98 9.19
C ILE A 127 6.84 10.76 8.00
N PHE A 128 6.20 10.06 7.06
CA PHE A 128 5.61 10.75 5.91
C PHE A 128 4.56 11.78 6.33
N LEU A 129 3.66 11.45 7.26
CA LEU A 129 2.61 12.41 7.65
C LEU A 129 3.14 13.65 8.38
N VAL A 130 4.15 13.50 9.22
CA VAL A 130 4.64 14.55 10.11
C VAL A 130 5.75 15.38 9.46
N GLU A 131 6.66 14.72 8.74
CA GLU A 131 7.89 15.35 8.24
C GLU A 131 7.79 15.74 6.77
N THR A 132 6.79 15.26 6.02
CA THR A 132 6.75 15.54 4.58
C THR A 132 6.41 16.99 4.27
N ASN A 133 7.29 17.63 3.51
CA ASN A 133 7.05 18.91 2.88
C ASN A 133 6.84 18.74 1.37
N VAL A 134 6.22 19.75 0.75
CA VAL A 134 6.13 19.85 -0.71
C VAL A 134 7.49 20.31 -1.21
N ILE A 135 8.07 19.58 -2.17
CA ILE A 135 9.30 19.98 -2.84
C ILE A 135 9.01 21.30 -3.58
N ASN A 136 9.79 22.35 -3.32
CA ASN A 136 9.63 23.65 -3.98
C ASN A 136 9.88 23.51 -5.50
N ASP A 137 9.11 24.25 -6.32
CA ASP A 137 9.20 24.20 -7.79
C ASP A 137 10.61 24.56 -8.34
N GLU A 138 11.46 25.20 -7.53
CA GLU A 138 12.84 25.54 -7.87
C GLU A 138 13.76 24.30 -7.91
N ASP A 139 13.55 23.31 -7.02
CA ASP A 139 14.34 22.07 -6.97
C ASP A 139 13.94 21.06 -8.06
N ILE A 140 12.72 21.18 -8.60
CA ILE A 140 12.24 20.34 -9.70
C ILE A 140 13.00 20.63 -10.99
N LYS A 141 13.46 21.88 -11.20
CA LYS A 141 14.23 22.25 -12.40
C LYS A 141 15.64 21.67 -12.41
N GLU A 142 16.30 21.52 -11.26
CA GLU A 142 17.65 20.97 -11.21
C GLU A 142 17.70 19.44 -11.41
N LYS A 143 16.62 18.71 -11.05
CA LYS A 143 16.57 17.24 -11.19
C LYS A 143 16.44 16.76 -12.66
N PHE A 144 16.21 17.67 -13.61
CA PHE A 144 16.03 17.38 -15.04
C PHE A 144 17.02 18.12 -15.98
N ILE A 145 18.10 18.72 -15.45
CA ILE A 145 19.19 19.30 -16.25
C ILE A 145 20.36 18.31 -16.31
#